data_AF-A0A0E0QLG2-F1
#
_entry.id   AF-A0A0E0QLG2-F1
#
_cell.length_a   1.000
_cell.length_b   1.000
_cell.length_c   1.000
_cell.angle_alpha   90.00
_cell.angle_beta   90.00
_cell.angle_gamma   90.00
#
_symmetry.space_group_name_H-M   'P 1'
#
loop_
_entity.id
_entity.type
_entity.pdbx_description
1 polymer ?
#
loop_
_entity_poly.entity_id
_entity_poly.type
_entity_poly.pdbx_seq_one_letter_code
_entity_poly.pdbx_strand_id
1 'polypeptide(L)'
;MSNEEFDNLKEELMWEGSSVVMLSPDEQRLLEASMAYVAGNPIMTDAEFDELKLRLRKEGSEIVQEGPRCSLRSRKVYSDLTVDYFKMFLLNVPAAVVALTLFFFLDDLTGFEITYLLELPEPFSFIFTWFAALPLIFWVAQAITSAIVKDFLILKGPCPNCGNENLSFFGTILSVPSGGARNSVKCANCSSSLVYDSASRLITLPETAEA
;
A
#
# COMPACT_ATOMS: atom_id res chain seq x y z
N MET A 1 -15.14 -10.63 -31.18
CA MET A 1 -13.81 -11.01 -31.67
C MET A 1 -13.51 -12.41 -31.20
N SER A 2 -12.77 -13.19 -31.98
CA SER A 2 -12.20 -14.44 -31.47
C SER A 2 -11.02 -14.14 -30.54
N ASN A 3 -10.73 -15.03 -29.59
CA ASN A 3 -9.62 -14.80 -28.64
C ASN A 3 -8.25 -14.71 -29.35
N GLU A 4 -8.08 -15.44 -30.45
CA GLU A 4 -6.83 -15.45 -31.24
C GLU A 4 -6.58 -14.11 -31.97
N GLU A 5 -7.62 -13.51 -32.57
CA GLU A 5 -7.50 -12.17 -33.17
C GLU A 5 -7.20 -11.09 -32.12
N PHE A 6 -7.75 -11.23 -30.90
CA PHE A 6 -7.48 -10.31 -29.81
C PHE A 6 -6.02 -10.39 -29.34
N ASP A 7 -5.48 -11.60 -29.19
CA ASP A 7 -4.09 -11.80 -28.77
C ASP A 7 -3.09 -11.28 -29.82
N ASN A 8 -3.37 -11.49 -31.11
CA ASN A 8 -2.55 -10.93 -32.20
C ASN A 8 -2.53 -9.39 -32.17
N LEU A 9 -3.71 -8.76 -32.02
CA LEU A 9 -3.80 -7.30 -31.91
C LEU A 9 -3.10 -6.77 -30.66
N LYS A 10 -3.17 -7.52 -29.56
CA LYS A 10 -2.48 -7.19 -28.32
C LYS A 10 -0.96 -7.15 -28.52
N GLU A 11 -0.42 -8.15 -29.21
CA GLU A 11 1.01 -8.21 -29.53
C GLU A 11 1.41 -7.07 -30.48
N GLU A 12 0.67 -6.82 -31.55
CA GLU A 12 0.93 -5.70 -32.47
C GLU A 12 0.94 -4.35 -31.76
N LEU A 13 -0.06 -4.08 -30.92
CA LEU A 13 -0.14 -2.84 -30.14
C LEU A 13 0.99 -2.73 -29.10
N MET A 14 1.46 -3.84 -28.54
CA MET A 14 2.67 -3.85 -27.69
C MET A 14 3.92 -3.50 -28.50
N TRP A 15 4.07 -4.04 -29.71
CA TRP A 15 5.19 -3.72 -30.61
C TRP A 15 5.18 -2.25 -31.06
N GLU A 16 4.00 -1.66 -31.25
CA GLU A 16 3.84 -0.22 -31.53
C GLU A 16 4.09 0.67 -30.31
N GLY A 17 4.29 0.10 -29.12
CA GLY A 17 4.58 0.82 -27.88
C GLY A 17 3.35 1.42 -27.20
N SER A 18 2.16 0.89 -27.45
CA SER A 18 0.93 1.34 -26.78
C SER A 18 0.95 0.98 -25.29
N SER A 19 0.90 1.98 -24.42
CA SER A 19 0.84 1.79 -22.96
C SER A 19 -0.50 1.24 -22.48
N VAL A 20 -1.56 1.32 -23.30
CA VAL A 20 -2.91 0.85 -22.96
C VAL A 20 -2.95 -0.66 -22.76
N VAL A 21 -2.11 -1.40 -23.49
CA VAL A 21 -2.08 -2.87 -23.43
C VAL A 21 -1.54 -3.39 -22.09
N MET A 22 -0.70 -2.60 -21.42
CA MET A 22 -0.11 -2.96 -20.13
C MET A 22 -1.07 -2.69 -18.96
N LEU A 23 -2.22 -2.07 -19.21
CA LEU A 23 -3.21 -1.73 -18.20
C LEU A 23 -4.06 -2.92 -17.82
N SER A 24 -4.47 -2.95 -16.55
CA SER A 24 -5.47 -3.89 -16.08
C SER A 24 -6.83 -3.64 -16.75
N PRO A 25 -7.71 -4.65 -16.85
CA PRO A 25 -9.03 -4.47 -17.46
C PRO A 25 -9.87 -3.37 -16.79
N ASP A 26 -9.76 -3.22 -15.47
CA ASP A 26 -10.48 -2.18 -14.72
C ASP A 26 -9.93 -0.77 -15.02
N GLU A 27 -8.61 -0.62 -15.22
CA GLU A 27 -8.00 0.65 -15.66
C GLU A 27 -8.40 1.02 -17.09
N GLN A 28 -8.44 0.04 -18.00
CA GLN A 28 -8.92 0.25 -19.37
C GLN A 28 -10.38 0.72 -19.35
N ARG A 29 -11.22 0.05 -18.56
CA ARG A 29 -12.62 0.41 -18.40
C ARG A 29 -12.80 1.82 -17.83
N LEU A 30 -11.96 2.25 -16.88
CA LEU A 30 -11.96 3.63 -16.37
C LEU A 30 -11.63 4.64 -17.48
N LEU A 31 -10.61 4.35 -18.28
CA LEU A 31 -10.18 5.23 -19.38
C LEU A 31 -11.25 5.32 -20.46
N GLU A 32 -11.79 4.20 -20.91
CA GLU A 32 -12.88 4.15 -21.89
C GLU A 32 -14.11 4.91 -21.39
N ALA A 33 -14.51 4.70 -20.13
CA ALA A 33 -15.64 5.41 -19.54
C ALA A 33 -15.41 6.92 -19.49
N SER A 34 -14.19 7.35 -19.13
CA SER A 34 -13.84 8.77 -19.08
C SER A 34 -13.85 9.42 -20.48
N MET A 35 -13.34 8.73 -21.50
CA MET A 35 -13.35 9.20 -22.88
C MET A 35 -14.77 9.25 -23.42
N ALA A 36 -15.58 8.23 -23.16
CA ALA A 36 -16.95 8.14 -23.61
C ALA A 36 -17.86 9.20 -22.96
N TYR A 37 -17.64 9.50 -21.68
CA TYR A 37 -18.29 10.61 -20.98
C TYR A 37 -17.97 11.97 -21.63
N VAL A 38 -16.69 12.23 -21.95
CA VAL A 38 -16.28 13.45 -22.66
C VAL A 38 -16.86 13.51 -24.07
N ALA A 39 -16.99 12.37 -24.75
CA ALA A 39 -17.63 12.24 -26.06
C ALA A 39 -19.17 12.38 -26.02
N GLY A 40 -19.78 12.47 -24.84
CA GLY A 40 -21.23 12.61 -24.65
C GLY A 40 -22.02 11.30 -24.70
N ASN A 41 -21.34 10.15 -24.77
CA ASN A 41 -21.93 8.81 -24.79
C ASN A 41 -21.55 8.03 -23.52
N PRO A 42 -22.19 8.26 -22.36
CA PRO A 42 -21.82 7.57 -21.13
C PRO A 42 -22.11 6.06 -21.22
N ILE A 43 -21.07 5.24 -21.00
CA ILE A 43 -21.15 3.76 -21.03
C ILE A 43 -21.60 3.19 -19.68
N MET A 44 -21.33 3.90 -18.58
CA MET A 44 -21.67 3.49 -17.21
C MET A 44 -22.33 4.63 -16.43
N THR A 45 -22.98 4.27 -15.32
CA THR A 45 -23.59 5.24 -14.40
C THR A 45 -22.55 5.91 -13.49
N ASP A 46 -22.85 7.10 -12.98
CA ASP A 46 -21.96 7.84 -12.07
C ASP A 46 -21.59 7.03 -10.82
N ALA A 47 -22.53 6.24 -10.29
CA ALA A 47 -22.30 5.40 -9.11
C ALA A 47 -21.33 4.24 -9.40
N GLU A 48 -21.47 3.60 -10.57
CA GLU A 48 -20.55 2.54 -11.01
C GLU A 48 -19.14 3.09 -11.25
N PHE A 49 -19.05 4.29 -11.82
CA PHE A 49 -17.77 4.96 -12.05
C PHE A 49 -17.05 5.32 -10.74
N ASP A 50 -17.80 5.82 -9.75
CA ASP A 50 -17.25 6.14 -8.42
C ASP A 50 -16.79 4.88 -7.67
N GLU A 51 -17.52 3.77 -7.76
CA GLU A 51 -17.12 2.49 -7.16
C GLU A 51 -15.84 1.95 -7.83
N LEU A 52 -15.77 2.00 -9.15
CA LEU A 52 -14.61 1.55 -9.91
C LEU A 52 -13.36 2.38 -9.57
N LYS A 53 -13.50 3.71 -9.46
CA LYS A 53 -12.44 4.58 -8.95
C LYS A 53 -12.00 4.22 -7.52
N LEU A 54 -12.95 3.94 -6.63
CA LEU A 54 -12.64 3.57 -5.26
C LEU A 54 -11.89 2.24 -5.18
N ARG A 55 -12.23 1.26 -6.02
CA ARG A 55 -11.52 -0.02 -6.13
C ARG A 55 -10.08 0.18 -6.60
N LEU A 56 -9.90 0.88 -7.71
CA LEU A 56 -8.59 1.18 -8.28
C LEU A 56 -7.69 1.97 -7.31
N ARG A 57 -8.27 2.90 -6.52
CA ARG A 57 -7.55 3.59 -5.43
C ARG A 57 -7.09 2.64 -4.32
N LYS A 58 -7.87 1.62 -3.97
CA LYS A 58 -7.49 0.61 -2.97
C LYS A 58 -6.38 -0.29 -3.48
N GLU A 59 -6.40 -0.63 -4.77
CA GLU A 59 -5.36 -1.39 -5.46
C GLU A 59 -4.07 -0.58 -5.62
N GLY A 60 -4.19 0.76 -5.64
CA GLY A 60 -3.05 1.67 -5.73
C GLY A 60 -2.61 1.90 -7.17
N SER A 61 -3.54 1.83 -8.13
CA SER A 61 -3.23 2.15 -9.53
C SER A 61 -2.72 3.59 -9.67
N GLU A 62 -1.72 3.78 -10.52
CA GLU A 62 -1.10 5.09 -10.74
C GLU A 62 -2.05 6.04 -11.51
N ILE A 63 -2.91 5.49 -12.37
CA ILE A 63 -3.85 6.26 -13.21
C ILE A 63 -4.86 7.05 -12.39
N VAL A 64 -5.27 6.52 -11.24
CA VAL A 64 -6.29 7.17 -10.38
C VAL A 64 -5.64 8.08 -9.34
N GLN A 65 -4.32 8.05 -9.20
CA GLN A 65 -3.61 8.93 -8.28
C GLN A 65 -3.56 10.35 -8.85
N GLU A 66 -4.42 11.22 -8.32
CA GLU A 66 -4.42 12.62 -8.68
C GLU A 66 -3.74 13.47 -7.60
N GLY A 67 -3.09 14.55 -8.04
CA GLY A 67 -2.56 15.57 -7.14
C GLY A 67 -3.66 16.34 -6.39
N PRO A 68 -3.31 17.42 -5.67
CA PRO A 68 -4.29 18.20 -4.93
C PRO A 68 -5.33 18.85 -5.86
N ARG A 69 -6.62 18.56 -5.63
CA ARG A 69 -7.74 19.12 -6.39
C ARG A 69 -8.70 19.87 -5.48
N CYS A 70 -9.22 20.97 -5.99
CA CYS A 70 -10.34 21.68 -5.37
C CYS A 70 -11.62 21.29 -6.11
N SER A 71 -12.57 20.71 -5.39
CA SER A 71 -13.89 20.47 -5.94
C SER A 71 -14.81 21.66 -5.65
N LEU A 72 -15.23 22.36 -6.70
CA LEU A 72 -16.19 23.46 -6.57
C LEU A 72 -17.54 22.98 -6.02
N ARG A 73 -17.97 21.76 -6.36
CA ARG A 73 -19.23 21.15 -5.88
C ARG A 73 -19.25 20.94 -4.37
N SER A 74 -18.16 20.41 -3.80
CA SER A 74 -18.12 20.09 -2.36
C SER A 74 -17.44 21.16 -1.52
N ARG A 75 -16.88 22.20 -2.14
CA ARG A 75 -16.09 23.27 -1.50
C ARG A 75 -14.92 22.74 -0.65
N LYS A 76 -14.41 21.55 -0.99
CA LYS A 76 -13.30 20.89 -0.31
C LYS A 76 -12.11 20.76 -1.24
N VAL A 77 -10.94 21.02 -0.68
CA VAL A 77 -9.66 20.66 -1.29
C VAL A 77 -9.25 19.30 -0.73
N TYR A 78 -9.01 18.35 -1.63
CA TYR A 78 -8.59 17.00 -1.27
C TYR A 78 -7.41 16.54 -2.12
N SER A 79 -6.68 15.57 -1.61
CA SER A 79 -5.64 14.84 -2.33
C SER A 79 -5.77 13.35 -2.07
N ASP A 80 -5.35 12.54 -3.05
CA ASP A 80 -5.39 11.09 -2.93
C ASP A 80 -4.25 10.57 -2.03
N LEU A 81 -4.52 9.44 -1.38
CA LEU A 81 -3.56 8.71 -0.55
C LEU A 81 -3.11 7.44 -1.21
N THR A 82 -1.83 7.15 -1.04
CA THR A 82 -1.21 5.91 -1.47
C THR A 82 -0.68 5.16 -0.27
N VAL A 83 -0.59 3.84 -0.41
CA VAL A 83 -0.06 2.96 0.62
C VAL A 83 1.47 2.99 0.58
N ASP A 84 2.11 3.20 1.73
CA ASP A 84 3.57 3.20 1.84
C ASP A 84 4.06 1.79 2.21
N TYR A 85 4.22 0.94 1.19
CA TYR A 85 4.73 -0.42 1.36
C TYR A 85 6.13 -0.46 1.99
N PHE A 86 6.97 0.52 1.68
CA PHE A 86 8.35 0.56 2.18
C PHE A 86 8.38 0.79 3.69
N LYS A 87 7.62 1.76 4.19
CA LYS A 87 7.54 1.99 5.65
C LYS A 87 6.84 0.85 6.39
N MET A 88 5.86 0.21 5.75
CA MET A 88 5.23 -0.98 6.32
C MET A 88 6.22 -2.14 6.45
N PHE A 89 7.11 -2.34 5.47
CA PHE A 89 8.19 -3.31 5.57
C PHE A 89 9.20 -2.95 6.68
N LEU A 90 9.63 -1.68 6.74
CA LEU A 90 10.57 -1.21 7.77
C LEU A 90 10.06 -1.40 9.19
N LEU A 91 8.73 -1.36 9.40
CA LEU A 91 8.13 -1.59 10.70
C LEU A 91 8.41 -3.00 11.25
N ASN A 92 8.66 -3.97 10.36
CA ASN A 92 8.91 -5.37 10.74
C ASN A 92 10.40 -5.67 10.98
N VAL A 93 11.31 -4.79 10.55
CA VAL A 93 12.75 -4.98 10.66
C VAL A 93 13.23 -5.10 12.11
N PRO A 94 12.78 -4.26 13.07
CA PRO A 94 13.20 -4.41 14.47
C PRO A 94 12.80 -5.76 15.08
N ALA A 95 11.60 -6.26 14.77
CA ALA A 95 11.14 -7.56 15.25
C ALA A 95 11.97 -8.71 14.65
N ALA A 96 12.36 -8.61 13.38
CA ALA A 96 13.27 -9.56 12.75
C ALA A 96 14.65 -9.57 13.41
N VAL A 97 15.21 -8.40 13.75
CA VAL A 97 16.49 -8.31 14.49
C VAL A 97 16.37 -8.99 15.86
N VAL A 98 15.31 -8.73 16.61
CA VAL A 98 15.08 -9.38 17.91
C VAL A 98 14.95 -10.90 17.76
N ALA A 99 14.16 -11.37 16.79
CA ALA A 99 13.99 -12.80 16.52
C ALA A 99 15.32 -13.49 16.14
N LEU A 100 16.13 -12.83 15.30
CA LEU A 100 17.46 -13.32 14.94
C LEU A 100 18.39 -13.39 16.15
N THR A 101 18.44 -12.33 16.97
CA THR A 101 19.27 -12.33 18.18
C THR A 101 18.86 -13.42 19.16
N LEU A 102 17.56 -13.63 19.35
CA LEU A 102 17.03 -14.67 20.22
C LEU A 102 17.32 -16.08 19.68
N PHE A 103 17.26 -16.26 18.35
CA PHE A 103 17.62 -17.51 17.71
C PHE A 103 19.10 -17.86 17.92
N PHE A 104 20.02 -16.92 17.66
CA PHE A 104 21.46 -17.14 17.90
C PHE A 104 21.79 -17.32 19.40
N PHE A 105 21.12 -16.60 20.29
CA PHE A 105 21.33 -16.73 21.73
C PHE A 105 20.85 -18.07 22.28
N LEU A 106 19.71 -18.57 21.79
CA LEU A 106 19.22 -19.90 22.15
C LEU A 106 20.15 -21.01 21.62
N ASP A 107 20.75 -20.80 20.46
CA ASP A 107 21.71 -21.72 19.88
C ASP A 107 22.96 -21.87 20.78
N ASP A 108 23.56 -20.73 21.15
CA ASP A 108 24.70 -20.67 22.08
C ASP A 108 24.38 -21.32 23.45
N LEU A 109 23.16 -21.14 23.95
CA LEU A 109 22.74 -21.66 25.26
C LEU A 109 22.37 -23.14 25.24
N THR A 110 21.70 -23.60 24.19
CA THR A 110 21.23 -24.99 24.06
C THR A 110 22.34 -25.93 23.61
N GLY A 111 23.49 -25.40 23.18
CA GLY A 111 24.61 -26.21 22.71
C GLY A 111 24.26 -26.99 21.44
N PHE A 112 23.21 -26.57 20.71
CA PHE A 112 23.10 -26.89 19.31
C PHE A 112 24.26 -26.15 18.64
N GLU A 113 25.35 -26.86 18.38
CA GLU A 113 26.50 -26.27 17.73
C GLU A 113 26.16 -25.99 16.26
N ILE A 114 25.48 -24.88 15.91
CA ILE A 114 25.37 -24.49 14.48
C ILE A 114 26.77 -24.26 13.89
N THR A 115 27.76 -23.93 14.72
CA THR A 115 29.18 -23.89 14.35
C THR A 115 29.77 -25.24 13.93
N TYR A 116 29.28 -26.39 14.45
CA TYR A 116 29.62 -27.74 13.96
C TYR A 116 28.60 -28.28 12.93
N LEU A 117 27.42 -27.67 12.79
CA LEU A 117 26.40 -27.94 11.76
C LEU A 117 26.63 -27.15 10.45
N LEU A 118 27.53 -26.17 10.48
CA LEU A 118 28.30 -25.69 9.34
C LEU A 118 29.34 -26.73 8.85
N GLU A 119 29.48 -27.84 9.59
CA GLU A 119 30.21 -29.06 9.26
C GLU A 119 29.24 -30.26 9.07
N LEU A 120 27.94 -30.00 8.95
CA LEU A 120 27.01 -31.00 8.43
C LEU A 120 27.36 -31.20 6.95
N PRO A 121 27.65 -32.43 6.49
CA PRO A 121 28.10 -32.66 5.12
C PRO A 121 27.10 -32.05 4.14
N GLU A 122 27.60 -31.26 3.19
CA GLU A 122 26.79 -30.76 2.08
C GLU A 122 26.11 -31.97 1.43
N PRO A 123 24.76 -32.05 1.39
CA PRO A 123 23.80 -30.94 1.16
C PRO A 123 22.84 -30.60 2.34
N PHE A 124 22.97 -31.22 3.51
CA PHE A 124 21.91 -31.14 4.54
C PHE A 124 21.86 -29.78 5.28
N SER A 125 22.99 -29.08 5.39
CA SER A 125 23.06 -27.76 6.06
C SER A 125 22.23 -26.69 5.34
N PHE A 126 22.31 -26.64 4.01
CA PHE A 126 21.50 -25.75 3.19
C PHE A 126 20.00 -26.02 3.37
N ILE A 127 19.61 -27.30 3.41
CA ILE A 127 18.21 -27.69 3.56
C ILE A 127 17.70 -27.26 4.95
N PHE A 128 18.46 -27.51 6.01
CA PHE A 128 18.04 -27.14 7.35
C PHE A 128 17.90 -25.61 7.54
N THR A 129 18.87 -24.83 7.05
CA THR A 129 18.84 -23.37 7.20
C THR A 129 17.67 -22.73 6.44
N TRP A 130 17.43 -23.15 5.20
CA TRP A 130 16.37 -22.58 4.37
C TRP A 130 14.97 -23.09 4.71
N PHE A 131 14.83 -24.36 5.10
CA PHE A 131 13.51 -24.97 5.33
C PHE A 131 13.11 -25.08 6.80
N ALA A 132 14.05 -25.05 7.76
CA ALA A 132 13.74 -25.08 9.19
C ALA A 132 14.04 -23.75 9.88
N ALA A 133 15.28 -23.25 9.77
CA ALA A 133 15.69 -22.06 10.52
C ALA A 133 15.01 -20.77 10.01
N LEU A 134 15.09 -20.47 8.71
CA LEU A 134 14.49 -19.25 8.15
C LEU A 134 12.97 -19.17 8.33
N PRO A 135 12.18 -20.24 8.08
CA PRO A 135 10.73 -20.20 8.33
C PRO A 135 10.39 -20.04 9.81
N LEU A 136 11.17 -20.64 10.71
CA LEU A 136 10.98 -20.48 12.16
C LEU A 136 11.27 -19.04 12.60
N ILE A 137 12.37 -18.45 12.15
CA ILE A 137 12.72 -17.05 12.43
C ILE A 137 11.65 -16.11 11.88
N PHE A 138 11.19 -16.34 10.66
CA PHE A 138 10.12 -15.54 10.06
C PHE A 138 8.81 -15.66 10.86
N TRP A 139 8.45 -16.88 11.28
CA TRP A 139 7.25 -17.11 12.09
C TRP A 139 7.35 -16.43 13.45
N VAL A 140 8.48 -16.53 14.14
CA VAL A 140 8.73 -15.84 15.42
C VAL A 140 8.70 -14.32 15.23
N ALA A 141 9.33 -13.80 14.18
CA ALA A 141 9.30 -12.38 13.86
C ALA A 141 7.85 -11.91 13.67
N GLN A 142 7.05 -12.58 12.84
CA GLN A 142 5.64 -12.28 12.60
C GLN A 142 4.77 -12.38 13.87
N ALA A 143 5.06 -13.35 14.74
CA ALA A 143 4.37 -13.49 16.03
C ALA A 143 4.64 -12.29 16.94
N ILE A 144 5.89 -11.81 16.98
CA ILE A 144 6.27 -10.61 17.74
C ILE A 144 5.61 -9.37 17.12
N THR A 145 5.64 -9.20 15.79
CA THR A 145 5.04 -8.03 15.13
C THR A 145 3.54 -7.98 15.33
N SER A 146 2.82 -9.10 15.17
CA SER A 146 1.37 -9.16 15.35
C SER A 146 0.92 -8.95 16.81
N ALA A 147 1.80 -9.23 17.78
CA ALA A 147 1.55 -8.91 19.19
C ALA A 147 1.68 -7.41 19.49
N ILE A 148 2.65 -6.74 18.88
CA ILE A 148 2.97 -5.32 19.17
C ILE A 148 2.15 -4.36 18.30
N VAL A 149 2.03 -4.65 17.01
CA VAL A 149 1.35 -3.81 16.03
C VAL A 149 0.27 -4.62 15.32
N LYS A 150 -0.99 -4.22 15.51
CA LYS A 150 -2.14 -4.81 14.82
C LYS A 150 -2.65 -3.89 13.74
N ASP A 151 -3.00 -4.48 12.59
CA ASP A 151 -3.65 -3.82 11.45
C ASP A 151 -2.95 -2.50 11.05
N PHE A 152 -1.63 -2.57 10.82
CA PHE A 152 -0.88 -1.40 10.39
C PHE A 152 -1.20 -1.05 8.93
N LEU A 153 -1.54 0.21 8.72
CA LEU A 153 -1.78 0.77 7.42
C LEU A 153 -1.16 2.17 7.42
N ILE A 154 -0.09 2.34 6.64
CA ILE A 154 0.59 3.61 6.51
C ILE A 154 0.17 4.24 5.20
N LEU A 155 -0.44 5.41 5.29
CA LEU A 155 -0.81 6.18 4.12
C LEU A 155 0.09 7.40 3.96
N LYS A 156 0.58 7.58 2.74
CA LYS A 156 1.34 8.75 2.30
C LYS A 156 0.51 9.55 1.29
N GLY A 157 0.64 10.86 1.31
CA GLY A 157 0.01 11.72 0.31
C GLY A 157 0.49 13.16 0.38
N PRO A 158 0.37 13.91 -0.72
CA PRO A 158 0.76 15.31 -0.77
C PRO A 158 -0.25 16.18 -0.01
N CYS A 159 0.24 17.18 0.72
CA CYS A 159 -0.60 18.17 1.38
C CYS A 159 -1.41 18.98 0.36
N PRO A 160 -2.73 19.15 0.54
CA PRO A 160 -3.55 19.98 -0.34
C PRO A 160 -3.13 21.45 -0.46
N ASN A 161 -2.46 21.98 0.57
CA ASN A 161 -2.03 23.38 0.63
C ASN A 161 -0.61 23.60 0.05
N CYS A 162 0.38 22.82 0.49
CA CYS A 162 1.79 23.05 0.13
C CYS A 162 2.43 21.96 -0.75
N GLY A 163 1.71 20.89 -1.08
CA GLY A 163 2.24 19.77 -1.86
C GLY A 163 3.27 18.88 -1.13
N ASN A 164 3.69 19.24 0.08
CA ASN A 164 4.64 18.43 0.84
C ASN A 164 4.04 17.07 1.21
N GLU A 165 4.81 16.01 1.07
CA GLU A 165 4.39 14.67 1.45
C GLU A 165 4.28 14.58 2.98
N ASN A 166 3.12 14.14 3.45
CA ASN A 166 2.90 13.82 4.86
C ASN A 166 2.40 12.38 4.98
N LEU A 167 2.73 11.75 6.10
CA LEU A 167 2.39 10.37 6.39
C LEU A 167 1.44 10.30 7.59
N SER A 168 0.54 9.33 7.55
CA SER A 168 -0.35 9.00 8.66
C SER A 168 -0.27 7.50 8.93
N PHE A 169 -0.23 7.15 10.21
CA PHE A 169 -0.22 5.77 10.68
C PHE A 169 -1.60 5.41 11.20
N PHE A 170 -2.21 4.40 10.58
CA PHE A 170 -3.40 3.72 11.08
C PHE A 170 -2.96 2.38 11.66
N GLY A 171 -3.44 2.04 12.85
CA GLY A 171 -3.14 0.77 13.49
C GLY A 171 -3.14 0.87 15.00
N THR A 172 -3.00 -0.27 15.67
CA THR A 172 -2.94 -0.32 17.14
C THR A 172 -1.51 -0.61 17.56
N ILE A 173 -0.93 0.25 18.39
CA ILE A 173 0.39 0.04 19.00
C ILE A 173 0.16 -0.34 20.45
N LEU A 174 0.58 -1.54 20.87
CA LEU A 174 0.57 -1.98 22.27
C LEU A 174 -0.76 -1.67 23.00
N SER A 175 -1.89 -2.00 22.37
CA SER A 175 -3.28 -1.77 22.82
C SER A 175 -3.87 -0.35 22.68
N VAL A 176 -3.09 0.66 22.29
CA VAL A 176 -3.63 2.00 22.02
C VAL A 176 -4.00 2.13 20.53
N PRO A 177 -5.28 2.30 20.18
CA PRO A 177 -5.67 2.49 18.79
C PRO A 177 -5.22 3.88 18.31
N SER A 178 -4.36 3.92 17.30
CA SER A 178 -4.03 5.13 16.57
C SER A 178 -5.13 5.38 15.57
N GLY A 179 -6.01 6.33 15.94
CA GLY A 179 -7.31 6.72 15.37
C GLY A 179 -7.87 5.90 14.19
N GLY A 180 -9.06 5.37 14.42
CA GLY A 180 -9.74 4.36 13.59
C GLY A 180 -9.89 4.71 12.10
N ALA A 181 -11.07 5.16 11.68
CA ALA A 181 -11.31 5.44 10.25
C ALA A 181 -10.75 6.80 9.80
N ARG A 182 -10.60 7.75 10.74
CA ARG A 182 -10.13 9.10 10.47
C ARG A 182 -9.04 9.54 11.44
N ASN A 183 -7.99 10.14 10.89
CA ASN A 183 -6.86 10.66 11.65
C ASN A 183 -6.57 12.12 11.30
N SER A 184 -6.39 12.96 12.31
CA SER A 184 -5.97 14.35 12.13
C SER A 184 -4.47 14.49 12.35
N VAL A 185 -3.72 14.86 11.31
CA VAL A 185 -2.26 15.06 11.37
C VAL A 185 -1.95 16.49 10.93
N LYS A 186 -0.96 17.15 11.54
CA LYS A 186 -0.50 18.47 11.09
C LYS A 186 0.57 18.30 10.02
N CYS A 187 0.50 19.11 8.96
CA CYS A 187 1.55 19.13 7.95
C CYS A 187 2.87 19.63 8.55
N ALA A 188 3.99 18.96 8.23
CA ALA A 188 5.32 19.33 8.72
C ALA A 188 5.78 20.73 8.27
N ASN A 189 5.38 21.17 7.07
CA ASN A 189 5.82 22.45 6.50
C ASN A 189 4.81 23.58 6.76
N CYS A 190 3.54 23.38 6.41
CA CYS A 190 2.53 24.44 6.48
C CYS A 190 1.70 24.46 7.78
N SER A 191 1.90 23.50 8.69
CA SER A 191 1.18 23.33 9.97
C SER A 191 -0.35 23.20 9.88
N SER A 192 -0.93 23.19 8.67
CA SER A 192 -2.36 22.96 8.47
C SER A 192 -2.76 21.59 9.00
N SER A 193 -3.95 21.53 9.62
CA SER A 193 -4.56 20.27 10.01
C SER A 193 -5.04 19.54 8.77
N LEU A 194 -4.68 18.28 8.66
CA LEU A 194 -5.06 17.37 7.59
C LEU A 194 -5.88 16.25 8.20
N VAL A 195 -7.05 15.98 7.63
CA VAL A 195 -7.91 14.87 8.00
C VAL A 195 -7.74 13.77 6.96
N TYR A 196 -7.16 12.67 7.40
CA TYR A 196 -6.94 11.46 6.62
C TYR A 196 -8.12 10.51 6.81
N ASP A 197 -8.73 10.06 5.72
CA ASP A 197 -9.76 9.02 5.73
C ASP A 197 -9.21 7.72 5.14
N SER A 198 -9.18 6.65 5.93
CA SER A 198 -8.60 5.37 5.54
C SER A 198 -9.46 4.60 4.53
N ALA A 199 -10.79 4.78 4.57
CA ALA A 199 -11.74 4.05 3.74
C ALA A 199 -11.81 4.63 2.33
N SER A 200 -11.85 5.96 2.21
CA SER A 200 -11.89 6.64 0.91
C SER A 200 -10.51 6.94 0.32
N ARG A 201 -9.43 6.73 1.08
CA ARG A 201 -8.05 7.09 0.68
C ARG A 201 -7.93 8.57 0.28
N LEU A 202 -8.59 9.47 1.03
CA LEU A 202 -8.55 10.92 0.77
C LEU A 202 -8.01 11.72 1.97
N ILE A 203 -7.15 12.70 1.69
CA ILE A 203 -6.76 13.76 2.63
C ILE A 203 -7.67 14.93 2.37
N THR A 204 -8.28 15.47 3.41
CA THR A 204 -9.09 16.69 3.34
C THR A 204 -8.57 17.72 4.33
N LEU A 205 -8.70 18.99 3.98
CA LEU A 205 -8.59 20.04 4.98
C LEU A 205 -9.88 20.02 5.82
N PRO A 206 -9.81 20.16 7.15
CA PRO A 206 -11.01 20.36 7.94
C PRO A 206 -11.69 21.62 7.43
N GLU A 207 -13.00 21.55 7.24
CA GLU A 207 -13.79 22.74 6.96
C GLU A 207 -13.51 23.73 8.10
N THR A 208 -13.03 24.92 7.75
CA THR A 208 -13.15 26.06 8.65
C THR A 208 -14.64 26.19 8.92
N ALA A 209 -15.05 25.88 10.16
CA ALA A 209 -16.38 26.18 10.64
C ALA A 209 -16.69 27.61 10.20
N GLU A 210 -17.77 27.74 9.43
CA GLU A 210 -18.25 28.97 8.82
C GLU A 210 -18.10 30.13 9.82
N ALA A 211 -17.30 31.14 9.44
CA ALA A 211 -17.22 32.42 10.12
C ALA A 211 -18.15 33.41 9.42
#